data_AF-A0A800J756-F1
#
_entry.id   AF-A0A800J756-F1
#
_cell.length_a   1.000
_cell.length_b   1.000
_cell.length_c   1.000
_cell.angle_alpha   90.00
_cell.angle_beta   90.00
_cell.angle_gamma   90.00
#
_symmetry.space_group_name_H-M   'P 1'
#
loop_
_entity.id
_entity.type
_entity.pdbx_description
1 polymer ?
#
loop_
_entity_poly.entity_id
_entity_poly.type
_entity_poly.pdbx_seq_one_letter_code
_entity_poly.pdbx_strand_id
1 'polypeptide(L)'
;MTHSVHAVARPGWAAAFLLMGLLGLSACRGGPEADDEPRPAVSYESVAALRAEGAARFLTTDAELAELETAVAALDSSGQAAARPRLDALRGARSSLQSRLDSLDATRFASLAAFDTLAADLRQRIDALDAAIARDRVLILPDAASLRAYAAARLSAVAEAASRRRADSTRSAIREAAGLDSARVQIERQLTALGSPTVRYDSLRDVIAVGFADLRRLQRDTLAARFRPDSLR
;
A
#
# COMPACT_ATOMS: atom_id res chain seq x y z
N MET A 1 29.41 -30.53 -28.87
CA MET A 1 29.73 -30.94 -27.49
C MET A 1 28.48 -30.77 -26.66
N THR A 2 27.81 -31.89 -26.43
CA THR A 2 26.53 -32.03 -25.73
C THR A 2 26.79 -32.36 -24.26
N HIS A 3 26.27 -31.55 -23.34
CA HIS A 3 26.08 -31.97 -21.96
C HIS A 3 24.62 -31.79 -21.58
N SER A 4 23.93 -32.92 -21.52
CA SER A 4 22.66 -33.14 -20.85
C SER A 4 22.97 -33.71 -19.47
N VAL A 5 22.49 -33.11 -18.37
CA VAL A 5 22.26 -33.83 -17.10
C VAL A 5 21.10 -33.19 -16.33
N HIS A 6 20.03 -33.98 -16.24
CA HIS A 6 19.04 -34.22 -15.17
C HIS A 6 18.56 -33.16 -14.15
N ALA A 7 17.24 -33.22 -13.99
CA ALA A 7 16.39 -32.65 -12.95
C ALA A 7 16.40 -33.46 -11.63
N VAL A 8 15.58 -32.97 -10.67
CA VAL A 8 15.03 -33.63 -9.44
C VAL A 8 15.97 -33.47 -8.21
N ALA A 9 15.56 -33.15 -6.98
CA ALA A 9 14.29 -33.10 -6.26
C ALA A 9 14.35 -32.10 -5.08
N ARG A 10 13.18 -31.62 -4.65
CA ARG A 10 12.91 -31.22 -3.25
C ARG A 10 12.50 -32.45 -2.44
N PRO A 11 12.90 -32.54 -1.16
CA PRO A 11 11.93 -32.68 -0.06
C PRO A 11 12.32 -31.74 1.12
N GLY A 12 11.41 -31.17 1.90
CA GLY A 12 10.31 -31.82 2.61
C GLY A 12 10.82 -32.24 4.00
N TRP A 13 10.90 -31.31 4.96
CA TRP A 13 11.19 -31.62 6.37
C TRP A 13 9.93 -31.40 7.19
N ALA A 14 9.21 -32.50 7.39
CA ALA A 14 8.21 -32.66 8.42
C ALA A 14 8.83 -33.41 9.60
N ALA A 15 8.42 -32.99 10.79
CA ALA A 15 8.28 -33.75 12.03
C ALA A 15 9.49 -34.54 12.59
N ALA A 16 9.82 -34.25 13.85
CA ALA A 16 9.70 -35.18 14.99
C ALA A 16 10.73 -34.84 16.06
N PHE A 17 10.30 -34.49 17.27
CA PHE A 17 10.90 -34.93 18.55
C PHE A 17 9.87 -34.59 19.65
N LEU A 18 8.91 -35.47 19.94
CA LEU A 18 8.93 -36.56 20.93
C LEU A 18 8.93 -36.08 22.40
N LEU A 19 7.70 -36.00 22.91
CA LEU A 19 7.23 -36.32 24.26
C LEU A 19 8.17 -37.19 25.12
N MET A 20 8.52 -36.70 26.31
CA MET A 20 8.86 -37.54 27.48
C MET A 20 8.86 -36.68 28.75
N GLY A 21 8.16 -37.14 29.80
CA GLY A 21 8.43 -36.71 31.18
C GLY A 21 7.22 -36.23 31.99
N LEU A 22 6.24 -37.11 32.20
CA LEU A 22 5.17 -36.94 33.20
C LEU A 22 5.59 -37.72 34.45
N LEU A 23 5.76 -37.04 35.60
CA LEU A 23 5.41 -37.47 36.98
C LEU A 23 6.26 -36.73 38.03
N GLY A 24 5.58 -36.11 38.99
CA GLY A 24 6.20 -35.52 40.19
C GLY A 24 5.27 -34.60 40.96
N LEU A 25 4.16 -35.12 41.48
CA LEU A 25 3.35 -34.45 42.50
C LEU A 25 4.14 -34.38 43.81
N SER A 26 4.38 -33.17 44.33
CA SER A 26 4.53 -32.95 45.78
C SER A 26 4.13 -31.52 46.14
N ALA A 27 3.43 -31.41 47.25
CA ALA A 27 2.52 -30.35 47.61
C ALA A 27 3.15 -29.22 48.45
N CYS A 28 2.41 -28.10 48.47
CA CYS A 28 2.41 -27.04 49.48
C CYS A 28 3.66 -26.14 49.57
N ARG A 29 3.50 -24.86 49.19
CA ARG A 29 3.46 -23.70 50.12
C ARG A 29 4.09 -22.47 49.46
N GLY A 30 3.28 -21.43 49.30
CA GLY A 30 3.72 -20.10 48.89
C GLY A 30 3.60 -19.87 47.39
N GLY A 31 2.41 -19.48 46.92
CA GLY A 31 2.32 -18.77 45.65
C GLY A 31 2.97 -17.39 45.86
N PRO A 32 4.02 -17.03 45.12
CA PRO A 32 4.33 -15.62 44.95
C PRO A 32 3.26 -15.07 44.01
N GLU A 33 2.66 -13.96 44.44
CA GLU A 33 1.76 -13.11 43.68
C GLU A 33 2.16 -13.15 42.19
N ALA A 34 1.23 -13.58 41.33
CA ALA A 34 1.39 -13.29 39.92
C ALA A 34 1.49 -11.76 39.86
N ASP A 35 2.70 -11.25 39.57
CA ASP A 35 2.91 -9.85 39.23
C ASP A 35 1.80 -9.51 38.24
N ASP A 36 0.81 -8.74 38.70
CA ASP A 36 -0.26 -8.19 37.88
C ASP A 36 0.42 -7.14 37.00
N GLU A 37 1.14 -7.60 35.97
CA GLU A 37 1.65 -6.73 34.93
C GLU A 37 0.44 -5.93 34.44
N PRO A 38 0.49 -4.59 34.53
CA PRO A 38 -0.65 -3.77 34.19
C PRO A 38 -1.02 -4.08 32.74
N ARG A 39 -2.22 -4.65 32.56
CA ARG A 39 -2.70 -5.00 31.22
C ARG A 39 -2.61 -3.75 30.35
N PRO A 40 -1.95 -3.84 29.18
CA PRO A 40 -1.80 -2.68 28.31
C PRO A 40 -3.19 -2.15 27.93
N ALA A 41 -3.30 -0.83 27.80
CA ALA A 41 -4.55 -0.16 27.44
C ALA A 41 -5.05 -0.55 26.02
N VAL A 42 -4.18 -1.18 25.23
CA VAL A 42 -4.43 -1.65 23.86
C VAL A 42 -4.01 -3.11 23.78
N SER A 43 -4.79 -3.93 23.07
CA SER A 43 -4.44 -5.34 22.91
C SER A 43 -3.27 -5.52 21.93
N TYR A 44 -2.47 -6.57 22.15
CA TYR A 44 -1.44 -7.01 21.20
C TYR A 44 -2.03 -7.33 19.83
N GLU A 45 -3.27 -7.82 19.79
CA GLU A 45 -4.00 -8.12 18.55
C GLU A 45 -4.28 -6.86 17.73
N SER A 46 -4.71 -5.75 18.36
CA SER A 46 -4.94 -4.48 17.67
C SER A 46 -3.65 -3.92 17.06
N VAL A 47 -2.52 -4.03 17.78
CA VAL A 47 -1.22 -3.63 17.25
C VAL A 47 -0.80 -4.53 16.09
N ALA A 48 -0.98 -5.85 16.21
CA ALA A 48 -0.69 -6.80 15.13
C ALA A 48 -1.54 -6.54 13.89
N ALA A 49 -2.83 -6.22 14.06
CA ALA A 49 -3.73 -5.86 12.97
C ALA A 49 -3.27 -4.59 12.23
N LEU A 50 -2.84 -3.55 12.96
CA LEU A 50 -2.30 -2.34 12.34
C LEU A 50 -1.00 -2.61 11.57
N ARG A 51 -0.12 -3.46 12.09
CA ARG A 51 1.09 -3.89 11.35
C ARG A 51 0.73 -4.66 10.08
N ALA A 52 -0.23 -5.58 10.16
CA ALA A 52 -0.70 -6.34 9.01
C ALA A 52 -1.35 -5.44 7.94
N GLU A 53 -2.16 -4.47 8.36
CA GLU A 53 -2.73 -3.45 7.47
C GLU A 53 -1.61 -2.68 6.74
N GLY A 54 -0.62 -2.16 7.48
CA GLY A 54 0.51 -1.44 6.91
C GLY A 54 1.33 -2.29 5.93
N ALA A 55 1.64 -3.54 6.29
CA ALA A 55 2.36 -4.47 5.44
C ALA A 55 1.60 -4.78 4.13
N ALA A 56 0.29 -5.00 4.21
CA ALA A 56 -0.55 -5.22 3.03
C ALA A 56 -0.56 -4.01 2.10
N ARG A 57 -0.63 -2.79 2.66
CA ARG A 57 -0.55 -1.55 1.87
C ARG A 57 0.80 -1.41 1.17
N PHE A 58 1.90 -1.73 1.87
CA PHE A 58 3.23 -1.62 1.31
C PHE A 58 3.48 -2.52 0.11
N LEU A 59 2.81 -3.67 -0.02
CA LEU A 59 2.91 -4.48 -1.24
C LEU A 59 2.52 -3.68 -2.50
N THR A 60 1.48 -2.84 -2.39
CA THR A 60 1.05 -1.97 -3.48
C THR A 60 2.01 -0.81 -3.66
N THR A 61 2.40 -0.15 -2.57
CA THR A 61 3.37 0.97 -2.59
C THR A 61 4.71 0.56 -3.21
N ASP A 62 5.23 -0.63 -2.88
CA ASP A 62 6.52 -1.13 -3.34
C ASP A 62 6.48 -1.51 -4.82
N ALA A 63 5.40 -2.15 -5.27
CA ALA A 63 5.18 -2.38 -6.70
C ALA A 63 5.15 -1.06 -7.49
N GLU A 64 4.51 -0.04 -6.92
CA GLU A 64 4.42 1.24 -7.59
C GLU A 64 5.75 2.02 -7.61
N LEU A 65 6.52 1.92 -6.53
CA LEU A 65 7.86 2.49 -6.48
C LEU A 65 8.78 1.81 -7.49
N ALA A 66 8.73 0.48 -7.60
CA ALA A 66 9.54 -0.27 -8.58
C ALA A 66 9.22 0.08 -10.03
N GLU A 67 7.94 0.26 -10.36
CA GLU A 67 7.51 0.76 -11.67
C GLU A 67 8.04 2.19 -11.94
N LEU A 68 8.03 3.08 -10.93
CA LEU A 68 8.60 4.42 -11.06
C LEU A 68 10.12 4.36 -11.29
N GLU A 69 10.83 3.49 -10.57
CA GLU A 69 12.26 3.27 -10.75
C GLU A 69 12.59 2.76 -12.15
N THR A 70 11.77 1.84 -12.68
CA THR A 70 11.88 1.34 -14.06
C THR A 70 11.69 2.47 -15.07
N ALA A 71 10.71 3.33 -14.86
CA ALA A 71 10.47 4.50 -15.71
C ALA A 71 11.64 5.51 -15.65
N VAL A 72 12.22 5.74 -14.48
CA VAL A 72 13.41 6.59 -14.33
C VAL A 72 14.62 5.98 -15.06
N ALA A 73 14.82 4.67 -14.97
CA ALA A 73 15.92 3.99 -15.65
C ALA A 73 15.84 4.08 -17.19
N ALA A 74 14.64 4.30 -17.74
CA ALA A 74 14.44 4.52 -19.17
C ALA A 74 14.73 5.96 -19.64
N LEU A 75 14.94 6.90 -18.73
CA LEU A 75 15.33 8.28 -19.07
C LEU A 75 16.81 8.35 -19.48
N ASP A 76 17.19 9.46 -20.14
CA ASP A 76 18.61 9.78 -20.36
C ASP A 76 19.35 10.09 -19.04
N SER A 77 20.67 10.25 -19.10
CA SER A 77 21.50 10.51 -17.91
C SER A 77 21.11 11.77 -17.16
N SER A 78 20.62 12.81 -17.85
CA SER A 78 20.19 14.07 -17.24
C SER A 78 18.87 13.90 -16.50
N GLY A 79 17.90 13.24 -17.12
CA GLY A 79 16.60 12.90 -16.53
C GLY A 79 16.76 11.97 -15.32
N GLN A 80 17.64 10.98 -15.40
CA GLN A 80 17.99 10.12 -14.27
C GLN A 80 18.58 10.91 -13.10
N ALA A 81 19.55 11.80 -13.37
CA ALA A 81 20.15 12.64 -12.34
C ALA A 81 19.12 13.57 -11.68
N ALA A 82 18.21 14.15 -12.47
CA ALA A 82 17.15 15.01 -11.97
C ALA A 82 16.09 14.26 -11.13
N ALA A 83 15.85 12.98 -11.42
CA ALA A 83 14.87 12.14 -10.72
C ALA A 83 15.44 11.46 -9.45
N ARG A 84 16.76 11.31 -9.35
CA ARG A 84 17.43 10.59 -8.25
C ARG A 84 17.06 11.10 -6.85
N PRO A 85 17.08 12.42 -6.55
CA PRO A 85 16.75 12.91 -5.21
C PRO A 85 15.31 12.59 -4.80
N ARG A 86 14.38 12.57 -5.77
CA ARG A 86 12.98 12.19 -5.53
C ARG A 86 12.85 10.73 -5.16
N LEU A 87 13.48 9.83 -5.92
CA LEU A 87 13.51 8.40 -5.61
C LEU A 87 14.11 8.13 -4.22
N ASP A 88 15.21 8.79 -3.88
CA ASP A 88 15.85 8.60 -2.58
C ASP A 88 14.96 9.08 -1.43
N ALA A 89 14.24 10.20 -1.60
CA ALA A 89 13.26 10.67 -0.64
C ALA A 89 12.08 9.68 -0.46
N LEU A 90 11.56 9.12 -1.55
CA LEU A 90 10.47 8.13 -1.52
C LEU A 90 10.90 6.84 -0.80
N ARG A 91 12.09 6.32 -1.11
CA ARG A 91 12.67 5.15 -0.42
C ARG A 91 12.88 5.41 1.06
N GLY A 92 13.42 6.58 1.41
CA GLY A 92 13.60 7.00 2.79
C GLY A 92 12.28 7.08 3.56
N ALA A 93 11.24 7.66 2.96
CA ALA A 93 9.91 7.72 3.55
C ALA A 93 9.30 6.32 3.75
N ARG A 94 9.41 5.44 2.75
CA ARG A 94 8.96 4.04 2.83
C ARG A 94 9.65 3.27 3.95
N SER A 95 10.97 3.37 4.03
CA SER A 95 11.77 2.70 5.09
C SER A 95 11.42 3.26 6.47
N SER A 96 11.30 4.58 6.62
CA SER A 96 10.92 5.21 7.89
C SER A 96 9.55 4.75 8.38
N LEU A 97 8.57 4.61 7.47
CA LEU A 97 7.24 4.10 7.82
C LEU A 97 7.27 2.61 8.20
N GLN A 98 8.10 1.79 7.56
CA GLN A 98 8.33 0.40 7.98
C GLN A 98 8.83 0.34 9.42
N SER A 99 9.90 1.06 9.72
CA SER A 99 10.49 1.07 11.06
C SER A 99 9.50 1.55 12.12
N ARG A 100 8.63 2.50 11.79
CA ARG A 100 7.53 2.94 12.68
C ARG A 100 6.52 1.83 12.95
N LEU A 101 6.12 1.07 11.93
CA LEU A 101 5.19 -0.06 12.09
C LEU A 101 5.84 -1.20 12.88
N ASP A 102 7.10 -1.52 12.59
CA ASP A 102 7.84 -2.59 13.27
C ASP A 102 8.08 -2.27 14.76
N SER A 103 8.25 -1.00 15.10
CA SER A 103 8.48 -0.52 16.47
C SER A 103 7.21 -0.28 17.29
N LEU A 104 6.02 -0.49 16.72
CA LEU A 104 4.77 -0.46 17.51
C LEU A 104 4.85 -1.47 18.64
N ASP A 105 4.30 -1.16 19.80
CA ASP A 105 4.26 -2.09 20.94
C ASP A 105 3.05 -1.72 21.80
N ALA A 106 2.23 -2.71 22.12
CA ALA A 106 1.00 -2.53 22.88
C ALA A 106 1.27 -1.92 24.27
N THR A 107 2.41 -2.26 24.87
CA THR A 107 2.81 -1.78 26.21
C THR A 107 3.14 -0.29 26.25
N ARG A 108 3.43 0.33 25.10
CA ARG A 108 3.82 1.75 24.99
C ARG A 108 2.62 2.70 24.94
N PHE A 109 1.40 2.18 24.81
CA PHE A 109 0.20 2.99 24.70
C PHE A 109 -0.46 3.20 26.07
N ALA A 110 -0.46 4.44 26.55
CA ALA A 110 -1.12 4.83 27.79
C ALA A 110 -2.66 4.82 27.70
N SER A 111 -3.21 4.85 26.47
CA SER A 111 -4.66 4.79 26.24
C SER A 111 -4.98 4.31 24.82
N LEU A 112 -6.21 3.85 24.61
CA LEU A 112 -6.73 3.52 23.28
C LEU A 112 -6.73 4.74 22.34
N ALA A 113 -7.08 5.92 22.86
CA ALA A 113 -7.11 7.16 22.06
C ALA A 113 -5.72 7.54 21.51
N ALA A 114 -4.65 7.30 22.28
CA ALA A 114 -3.28 7.53 21.83
C ALA A 114 -2.89 6.58 20.68
N PHE A 115 -3.31 5.32 20.77
CA PHE A 115 -3.15 4.34 19.70
C PHE A 115 -3.93 4.73 18.44
N ASP A 116 -5.20 5.09 18.57
CA ASP A 116 -6.03 5.48 17.43
C ASP A 116 -5.46 6.70 16.69
N THR A 117 -4.96 7.69 17.44
CA THR A 117 -4.30 8.87 16.87
C THR A 117 -3.05 8.47 16.07
N LEU A 118 -2.21 7.60 16.63
CA LEU A 118 -1.01 7.12 15.95
C LEU A 118 -1.36 6.26 14.73
N ALA A 119 -2.37 5.41 14.82
CA ALA A 119 -2.87 4.60 13.72
C ALA A 119 -3.37 5.49 12.57
N ALA A 120 -4.09 6.57 12.88
CA ALA A 120 -4.53 7.55 11.90
C ALA A 120 -3.35 8.29 11.24
N ASP A 121 -2.37 8.76 12.02
CA ASP A 121 -1.14 9.39 11.48
C ASP A 121 -0.36 8.45 10.55
N LEU A 122 -0.19 7.17 10.94
CA LEU A 122 0.49 6.18 10.10
C LEU A 122 -0.26 5.96 8.78
N ARG A 123 -1.58 5.77 8.82
CA ARG A 123 -2.40 5.63 7.61
C ARG A 123 -2.26 6.85 6.70
N GLN A 124 -2.36 8.05 7.27
CA GLN A 124 -2.21 9.30 6.52
C GLN A 124 -0.81 9.44 5.89
N ARG A 125 0.24 9.01 6.58
CA ARG A 125 1.60 9.07 6.02
C ARG A 125 1.83 8.07 4.90
N ILE A 126 1.27 6.86 5.02
CA ILE A 126 1.29 5.90 3.92
C ILE A 126 0.49 6.48 2.75
N ASP A 127 -0.66 7.12 3.01
CA ASP A 127 -1.46 7.78 1.98
C ASP A 127 -0.68 8.89 1.25
N ALA A 128 0.10 9.66 1.99
CA ALA A 128 0.94 10.73 1.45
C ALA A 128 2.10 10.16 0.62
N LEU A 129 2.71 9.05 1.05
CA LEU A 129 3.74 8.35 0.28
C LEU A 129 3.17 7.84 -1.05
N ASP A 130 2.02 7.17 -1.02
CA ASP A 130 1.35 6.70 -2.24
C ASP A 130 1.04 7.88 -3.19
N ALA A 131 0.57 9.01 -2.65
CA ALA A 131 0.30 10.20 -3.46
C ALA A 131 1.58 10.80 -4.06
N ALA A 132 2.68 10.82 -3.30
CA ALA A 132 3.97 11.30 -3.78
C ALA A 132 4.52 10.43 -4.92
N ILE A 133 4.43 9.10 -4.81
CA ILE A 133 4.82 8.18 -5.90
C ILE A 133 3.99 8.46 -7.17
N ALA A 134 2.67 8.62 -7.01
CA ALA A 134 1.77 8.92 -8.14
C ALA A 134 2.15 10.22 -8.85
N ARG A 135 2.43 11.26 -8.06
CA ARG A 135 2.84 12.57 -8.56
C ARG A 135 4.17 12.48 -9.29
N ASP A 136 5.16 11.83 -8.70
CA ASP A 136 6.50 11.77 -9.26
C ASP A 136 6.53 11.00 -10.58
N ARG A 137 5.69 9.97 -10.76
CA ARG A 137 5.47 9.31 -12.06
C ARG A 137 5.06 10.28 -13.16
N VAL A 138 4.23 11.27 -12.84
CA VAL A 138 3.80 12.29 -13.80
C VAL A 138 4.92 13.28 -14.09
N LEU A 139 5.70 13.64 -13.07
CA LEU A 139 6.79 14.61 -13.18
C LEU A 139 8.00 14.12 -13.97
N ILE A 140 8.26 12.81 -13.95
CA ILE A 140 9.39 12.23 -14.69
C ILE A 140 9.12 12.05 -16.19
N LEU A 141 7.87 12.20 -16.63
CA LEU A 141 7.55 12.07 -18.06
C LEU A 141 8.22 13.21 -18.83
N PRO A 142 8.90 12.94 -19.95
CA PRO A 142 9.74 13.93 -20.62
C PRO A 142 8.94 14.94 -21.46
N ASP A 143 7.77 14.54 -21.97
CA ASP A 143 7.03 15.32 -22.94
C ASP A 143 5.51 15.10 -22.89
N ALA A 144 4.77 15.91 -23.65
CA ALA A 144 3.31 15.88 -23.69
C ALA A 144 2.73 14.61 -24.33
N ALA A 145 3.44 13.94 -25.23
CA ALA A 145 2.99 12.69 -25.84
C ALA A 145 3.08 11.54 -24.83
N SER A 146 4.21 11.42 -24.14
CA SER A 146 4.45 10.49 -23.03
C SER A 146 3.42 10.68 -21.92
N LEU A 147 3.10 11.93 -21.59
CA LEU A 147 2.09 12.28 -20.60
C LEU A 147 0.67 11.86 -21.00
N ARG A 148 0.30 12.03 -22.27
CA ARG A 148 -1.00 11.56 -22.81
C ARG A 148 -1.07 10.03 -22.86
N ALA A 149 0.00 9.36 -23.28
CA ALA A 149 0.07 7.91 -23.31
C ALA A 149 -0.08 7.31 -21.90
N TYR A 150 0.61 7.89 -20.91
CA TYR A 150 0.44 7.54 -19.50
C TYR A 150 -0.99 7.71 -19.02
N ALA A 151 -1.62 8.87 -19.30
CA ALA A 151 -2.99 9.13 -18.91
C ALA A 151 -3.98 8.14 -19.55
N ALA A 152 -3.84 7.85 -20.84
CA ALA A 152 -4.67 6.88 -21.55
C ALA A 152 -4.53 5.46 -20.96
N ALA A 153 -3.31 5.00 -20.72
CA ALA A 153 -3.06 3.71 -20.09
C ALA A 153 -3.67 3.63 -18.69
N ARG A 154 -3.54 4.71 -17.90
CA ARG A 154 -4.11 4.76 -16.55
C ARG A 154 -5.63 4.74 -16.55
N LEU A 155 -6.28 5.47 -17.46
CA LEU A 155 -7.74 5.43 -17.61
C LEU A 155 -8.24 4.06 -18.06
N SER A 156 -7.52 3.38 -18.95
CA SER A 156 -7.81 2.00 -19.36
C SER A 156 -7.75 1.04 -18.17
N ALA A 157 -6.69 1.11 -17.35
CA ALA A 157 -6.56 0.29 -16.15
C ALA A 157 -7.70 0.52 -15.14
N VAL A 158 -8.18 1.77 -15.02
CA VAL A 158 -9.36 2.10 -14.18
C VAL A 158 -10.62 1.45 -14.74
N ALA A 159 -10.84 1.50 -16.05
CA ALA A 159 -11.99 0.88 -16.69
C ALA A 159 -12.00 -0.65 -16.50
N GLU A 160 -10.84 -1.29 -16.59
CA GLU A 160 -10.68 -2.72 -16.29
C GLU A 160 -10.99 -3.03 -14.82
N ALA A 161 -10.47 -2.21 -13.89
CA ALA A 161 -10.75 -2.38 -12.47
C ALA A 161 -12.25 -2.24 -12.16
N ALA A 162 -12.93 -1.24 -12.73
CA ALA A 162 -14.37 -1.09 -12.63
C ALA A 162 -15.10 -2.33 -13.18
N SER A 163 -14.65 -2.87 -14.31
CA SER A 163 -15.25 -4.05 -14.94
C SER A 163 -15.08 -5.32 -14.08
N ARG A 164 -13.91 -5.54 -13.48
CA ARG A 164 -13.69 -6.61 -12.50
C ARG A 164 -14.60 -6.47 -11.27
N ARG A 165 -14.82 -5.24 -10.78
CA ARG A 165 -15.74 -4.97 -9.67
C ARG A 165 -17.20 -5.25 -10.02
N ARG A 166 -17.64 -4.94 -11.25
CA ARG A 166 -19.00 -5.31 -11.70
C ARG A 166 -19.20 -6.82 -11.73
N ALA A 167 -18.16 -7.60 -12.06
CA ALA A 167 -18.24 -9.06 -12.09
C ALA A 167 -18.44 -9.70 -10.69
N ASP A 168 -17.92 -9.07 -9.62
CA ASP A 168 -18.11 -9.48 -8.21
C ASP A 168 -19.61 -9.46 -7.80
N SER A 169 -20.47 -8.75 -8.54
CA SER A 169 -21.95 -8.74 -8.43
C SER A 169 -22.54 -8.33 -7.07
N THR A 170 -21.71 -8.08 -6.05
CA THR A 170 -22.17 -7.54 -4.77
C THR A 170 -22.62 -6.08 -4.91
N ARG A 171 -23.64 -5.68 -4.14
CA ARG A 171 -24.09 -4.26 -4.09
C ARG A 171 -22.97 -3.30 -3.70
N SER A 172 -21.99 -3.76 -2.91
CA SER A 172 -20.80 -2.97 -2.63
C SER A 172 -20.00 -2.79 -3.92
N ALA A 173 -19.54 -3.88 -4.54
CA ALA A 173 -18.67 -3.82 -5.70
C ALA A 173 -19.28 -3.07 -6.90
N ILE A 174 -20.60 -3.15 -7.11
CA ILE A 174 -21.31 -2.36 -8.13
C ILE A 174 -21.21 -0.85 -7.84
N ARG A 175 -21.37 -0.42 -6.58
CA ARG A 175 -21.19 0.99 -6.19
C ARG A 175 -19.74 1.44 -6.36
N GLU A 176 -18.77 0.59 -6.02
CA GLU A 176 -17.34 0.88 -6.23
C GLU A 176 -17.06 1.09 -7.73
N ALA A 177 -17.58 0.21 -8.58
CA ALA A 177 -17.44 0.32 -10.02
C ALA A 177 -18.01 1.64 -10.57
N ALA A 178 -19.21 2.04 -10.11
CA ALA A 178 -19.83 3.30 -10.52
C ALA A 178 -18.99 4.53 -10.09
N GLY A 179 -18.37 4.48 -8.91
CA GLY A 179 -17.44 5.53 -8.45
C GLY A 179 -16.22 5.64 -9.35
N LEU A 180 -15.62 4.51 -9.74
CA LEU A 180 -14.49 4.46 -10.66
C LEU A 180 -14.85 4.99 -12.05
N ASP A 181 -16.03 4.62 -12.58
CA ASP A 181 -16.51 5.09 -13.88
C ASP A 181 -16.73 6.61 -13.88
N SER A 182 -17.33 7.15 -12.81
CA SER A 182 -17.55 8.59 -12.67
C SER A 182 -16.22 9.37 -12.64
N ALA A 183 -15.25 8.91 -11.85
CA ALA A 183 -13.92 9.51 -11.79
C ALA A 183 -13.20 9.45 -13.13
N ARG A 184 -13.27 8.31 -13.84
CA ARG A 184 -12.70 8.14 -15.18
C ARG A 184 -13.28 9.16 -16.16
N VAL A 185 -14.61 9.28 -16.22
CA VAL A 185 -15.30 10.22 -17.13
C VAL A 185 -14.95 11.67 -16.81
N GLN A 186 -14.80 12.03 -15.53
CA GLN A 186 -14.39 13.37 -15.13
C GLN A 186 -12.97 13.70 -15.65
N ILE A 187 -12.02 12.79 -15.46
CA ILE A 187 -10.64 12.96 -15.94
C ILE A 187 -10.61 13.01 -17.47
N GLU A 188 -11.36 12.15 -18.17
CA GLU A 188 -11.47 12.18 -19.63
C GLU A 188 -11.99 13.50 -20.17
N ARG A 189 -13.00 14.08 -19.51
CA ARG A 189 -13.51 15.41 -19.87
C ARG A 189 -12.46 16.50 -19.66
N GLN A 190 -11.74 16.47 -18.53
CA GLN A 190 -10.66 17.41 -18.26
C GLN A 190 -9.53 17.30 -19.30
N LEU A 191 -9.12 16.09 -19.66
CA LEU A 191 -8.11 15.84 -20.69
C LEU A 191 -8.57 16.27 -22.09
N THR A 192 -9.85 16.04 -22.42
CA THR A 192 -10.43 16.47 -23.70
C THR A 192 -10.46 17.99 -23.81
N ALA A 193 -10.81 18.69 -22.73
CA ALA A 193 -10.75 20.16 -22.67
C ALA A 193 -9.32 20.70 -22.87
N LEU A 194 -8.31 19.91 -22.49
CA LEU A 194 -6.89 20.20 -22.70
C LEU A 194 -6.32 19.62 -24.00
N GLY A 195 -7.16 18.97 -24.81
CA GLY A 195 -6.78 18.25 -26.03
C GLY A 195 -6.31 19.14 -27.19
N SER A 196 -6.34 20.46 -27.02
CA SER A 196 -5.76 21.37 -28.01
C SER A 196 -4.24 21.22 -28.05
N PRO A 197 -3.62 21.10 -29.24
CA PRO A 197 -2.16 21.03 -29.39
C PRO A 197 -1.43 22.27 -28.86
N THR A 198 -2.17 23.35 -28.55
CA THR A 198 -1.65 24.61 -28.00
C THR A 198 -1.56 24.66 -26.48
N VAL A 199 -2.04 23.65 -25.76
CA VAL A 199 -1.97 23.62 -24.29
C VAL A 199 -0.53 23.45 -23.83
N ARG A 200 -0.10 24.32 -22.90
CA ARG A 200 1.23 24.24 -22.29
C ARG A 200 1.40 22.92 -21.55
N TYR A 201 2.57 22.32 -21.73
CA TYR A 201 2.93 21.05 -21.12
C TYR A 201 2.73 21.02 -19.59
N ASP A 202 3.06 22.11 -18.90
CA ASP A 202 2.87 22.24 -17.45
C ASP A 202 1.39 22.18 -17.04
N SER A 203 0.50 22.82 -17.80
CA SER A 203 -0.94 22.78 -17.53
C SER A 203 -1.54 21.38 -17.71
N LEU A 204 -1.04 20.62 -18.69
CA LEU A 204 -1.43 19.22 -18.88
C LEU A 204 -0.93 18.33 -17.72
N ARG A 205 0.30 18.58 -17.28
CA ARG A 205 0.97 17.88 -16.18
C ARG A 205 0.23 18.06 -14.85
N ASP A 206 -0.17 19.29 -14.53
CA ASP A 206 -0.88 19.58 -13.28
C ASP A 206 -2.25 18.92 -13.22
N VAL A 207 -3.04 18.98 -14.31
CA VAL A 207 -4.37 18.35 -14.34
C VAL A 207 -4.29 16.84 -14.22
N ILE A 208 -3.30 16.21 -14.86
CA ILE A 208 -3.07 14.76 -14.74
C ILE A 208 -2.63 14.39 -13.31
N ALA A 209 -1.74 15.17 -12.70
CA ALA A 209 -1.30 14.92 -11.34
C ALA A 209 -2.45 15.02 -10.32
N VAL A 210 -3.31 16.04 -10.45
CA VAL A 210 -4.48 16.23 -9.58
C VAL A 210 -5.54 15.17 -9.83
N GLY A 211 -5.94 14.95 -11.09
CA GLY A 211 -7.01 14.01 -11.43
C GLY A 211 -6.72 12.57 -10.98
N PHE A 212 -5.48 12.10 -11.11
CA PHE A 212 -5.12 10.75 -10.66
C PHE A 212 -4.88 10.63 -9.15
N ALA A 213 -4.61 11.74 -8.44
CA ALA A 213 -4.56 11.72 -6.98
C ALA A 213 -5.95 11.46 -6.37
N ASP A 214 -6.99 12.12 -6.89
CA ASP A 214 -8.37 11.92 -6.44
C ASP A 214 -8.89 10.50 -6.71
N LEU A 215 -8.49 9.91 -7.84
CA LEU A 215 -8.87 8.55 -8.21
C LEU A 215 -8.30 7.51 -7.24
N ARG A 216 -7.06 7.71 -6.78
CA ARG A 216 -6.44 6.84 -5.76
C ARG A 216 -7.16 6.95 -4.42
N ARG A 217 -7.59 8.15 -4.03
CA ARG A 217 -8.38 8.34 -2.80
C ARG A 217 -9.65 7.50 -2.84
N LEU A 218 -10.40 7.55 -3.94
CA LEU A 218 -11.63 6.76 -4.13
C LEU A 218 -11.38 5.24 -4.08
N GLN A 219 -10.28 4.75 -4.68
CA GLN A 219 -9.89 3.33 -4.63
C GLN A 219 -9.51 2.85 -3.22
N ARG A 220 -9.01 3.75 -2.37
CA ARG A 220 -8.63 3.44 -0.98
C ARG A 220 -9.80 3.46 -0.02
N ASP A 221 -10.68 4.46 -0.13
CA ASP A 221 -11.87 4.56 0.73
C ASP A 221 -12.75 3.31 0.64
N THR A 222 -12.72 2.64 -0.52
CA THR A 222 -13.39 1.35 -0.75
C THR A 222 -12.66 0.14 -0.15
N LEU A 223 -11.33 0.14 -0.10
CA LEU A 223 -10.56 -0.88 0.63
C LEU A 223 -10.72 -0.73 2.15
N ALA A 224 -10.66 0.49 2.68
CA ALA A 224 -10.86 0.75 4.11
C ALA A 224 -12.26 0.33 4.59
N ALA A 225 -13.28 0.48 3.75
CA ALA A 225 -14.63 -0.01 4.03
C ALA A 225 -14.72 -1.55 4.11
N ARG A 226 -13.85 -2.29 3.41
CA ARG A 226 -13.81 -3.77 3.45
C ARG A 226 -13.11 -4.32 4.69
N PHE A 227 -12.24 -3.53 5.34
CA PHE A 227 -11.49 -3.94 6.53
C PHE A 227 -12.09 -3.43 7.85
N ARG A 228 -13.23 -2.73 7.82
CA ARG A 228 -14.01 -2.50 9.04
C ARG A 228 -14.81 -3.77 9.34
N PRO A 229 -14.50 -4.52 10.42
CA PRO A 229 -15.39 -5.57 10.87
C PRO A 229 -16.72 -4.92 11.27
N ASP A 230 -17.83 -5.56 10.89
CA ASP A 230 -19.20 -5.15 11.26
C ASP A 230 -19.42 -5.10 12.79
N SER A 231 -18.46 -5.52 13.60
CA SER A 231 -18.49 -5.52 15.07
C SER A 231 -18.26 -4.15 15.73
N LEU A 232 -18.29 -3.04 14.97
CA LEU A 232 -18.18 -1.67 15.50
C LEU A 232 -19.36 -0.78 15.11
N ARG A 233 -20.55 -1.37 14.91
CA ARG A 233 -21.83 -0.65 14.84
C ARG A 233 -22.72 -1.01 16.00
#